data_AF-A0A5C1MFG9-F1
#
_entry.id   AF-A0A5C1MFG9-F1
#
_cell.length_a   1.000
_cell.length_b   1.000
_cell.length_c   1.000
_cell.angle_alpha   90.00
_cell.angle_beta   90.00
_cell.angle_gamma   90.00
#
_symmetry.space_group_name_H-M   'P 1'
#
loop_
_entity.id
_entity.type
_entity.pdbx_description
1 polymer ?
#
loop_
_entity_poly.entity_id
_entity_poly.type
_entity_poly.pdbx_seq_one_letter_code
_entity_poly.pdbx_strand_id
1 'polypeptide(L)'
;MFLLPKGNPLFENLAVGTLKLPEVMSKLSTGNFTGYASFVFQESTIILVFEAGKVVSALHEEANGNRETGFEALSALSHLMVGTSGGVLNVYKLSKDLTMCIHALLQGEILYKAQELKLIDIKGLLERIGSEKMSGCLRVYTDERSAIIFYKDGAPLGFFHDGSQDIETSSTESQKIAGLPGAKIDLFSTQGSEHLKGLNLLEVVNIQNIWETAVAQQQSEIDRINAAREERERKNIAGKLAELEEQVKAIVVESVGRVGRGIVDKELNDQGGNSCLLDETNVVKFLAGVERSAKLLISATSLKVMMEQLSRTITAAKSEH
;
A
#
# COMPACT_ATOMS: atom_id res chain seq x y z
N MET A 1 8.09 -10.79 12.82
CA MET A 1 9.10 -9.72 12.70
C MET A 1 10.47 -10.22 13.16
N PHE A 2 11.46 -10.21 12.28
CA PHE A 2 12.85 -10.45 12.66
C PHE A 2 13.45 -9.18 13.26
N LEU A 3 14.04 -9.32 14.44
CA LEU A 3 14.89 -8.28 14.98
C LEU A 3 16.25 -8.39 14.28
N LEU A 4 16.65 -7.33 13.57
CA LEU A 4 17.94 -7.26 12.88
C LEU A 4 18.88 -6.26 13.57
N PRO A 5 20.20 -6.53 13.58
CA PRO A 5 21.18 -5.57 14.05
C PRO A 5 21.16 -4.32 13.20
N LYS A 6 21.27 -3.15 13.83
CA LYS A 6 21.32 -1.86 13.12
C LYS A 6 22.73 -1.49 12.72
N GLY A 7 23.75 -1.94 13.46
CA GLY A 7 25.15 -1.62 13.16
C GLY A 7 25.34 -0.11 13.02
N ASN A 8 25.85 0.35 11.87
CA ASN A 8 26.01 1.77 11.58
C ASN A 8 24.88 2.33 10.68
N PRO A 9 23.98 3.18 11.20
CA PRO A 9 22.91 3.77 10.39
C PRO A 9 23.48 4.73 9.34
N LEU A 10 23.15 4.49 8.08
CA LEU A 10 23.48 5.40 6.98
C LEU A 10 22.33 6.38 6.71
N PHE A 11 21.10 5.88 6.75
CA PHE A 11 19.88 6.66 6.64
C PHE A 11 18.81 6.06 7.54
N GLU A 12 18.02 6.88 8.22
CA GLU A 12 16.88 6.42 9.01
C GLU A 12 15.67 7.32 8.76
N ASN A 13 14.48 6.71 8.81
CA ASN A 13 13.19 7.37 8.70
C ASN A 13 13.00 8.21 7.43
N LEU A 14 13.57 7.76 6.30
CA LEU A 14 13.32 8.41 5.01
C LEU A 14 11.93 8.06 4.51
N ALA A 15 11.09 9.06 4.25
CA ALA A 15 9.74 8.84 3.73
C ALA A 15 9.79 8.17 2.34
N VAL A 16 9.17 7.00 2.19
CA VAL A 16 9.25 6.23 0.93
C VAL A 16 8.55 6.92 -0.23
N GLY A 17 7.49 7.70 0.04
CA GLY A 17 6.71 8.39 -1.01
C GLY A 17 7.46 9.49 -1.77
N THR A 18 8.64 9.92 -1.28
CA THR A 18 9.51 10.87 -2.00
C THR A 18 10.61 10.19 -2.81
N LEU A 19 10.71 8.85 -2.72
CA LEU A 19 11.75 8.05 -3.33
C LEU A 19 11.23 7.27 -4.52
N LYS A 20 12.11 7.01 -5.49
CA LYS A 20 11.87 6.04 -6.56
C LYS A 20 12.76 4.83 -6.36
N LEU A 21 12.19 3.63 -6.42
CA LEU A 21 12.94 2.40 -6.18
C LEU A 21 14.17 2.27 -7.10
N PRO A 22 14.08 2.52 -8.43
CA PRO A 22 15.26 2.42 -9.31
C PRO A 22 16.40 3.36 -8.89
N GLU A 23 16.09 4.56 -8.41
CA GLU A 23 17.10 5.53 -7.96
C GLU A 23 17.75 5.10 -6.64
N VAL A 24 16.97 4.55 -5.70
CA VAL A 24 17.50 4.00 -4.45
C VAL A 24 18.44 2.83 -4.75
N MET A 25 18.01 1.88 -5.59
CA MET A 25 18.82 0.73 -6.01
C MET A 25 20.11 1.19 -6.69
N SER A 26 20.02 2.12 -7.64
CA SER A 26 21.18 2.65 -8.35
C SER A 26 22.19 3.29 -7.40
N LYS A 27 21.74 4.09 -6.42
CA LYS A 27 22.62 4.72 -5.42
C LYS A 27 23.34 3.70 -4.54
N LEU A 28 22.61 2.71 -4.02
CA LEU A 28 23.21 1.68 -3.16
C LEU A 28 24.16 0.76 -3.95
N SER A 29 23.83 0.45 -5.20
CA SER A 29 24.68 -0.37 -6.07
C SER A 29 25.96 0.35 -6.50
N THR A 30 25.85 1.58 -7.02
CA THR A 30 27.03 2.35 -7.45
C THR A 30 27.95 2.74 -6.30
N GLY A 31 27.41 2.87 -5.09
CA GLY A 31 28.18 3.12 -3.86
C GLY A 31 28.87 1.89 -3.27
N ASN A 32 28.82 0.71 -3.91
CA ASN A 32 29.32 -0.57 -3.39
C ASN A 32 28.80 -0.87 -1.96
N PHE A 33 27.54 -0.53 -1.69
CA PHE A 33 26.96 -0.65 -0.36
C PHE A 33 26.98 -2.10 0.16
N THR A 34 27.24 -2.26 1.45
CA THR A 34 27.22 -3.56 2.15
C THR A 34 26.43 -3.41 3.45
N GLY A 35 25.38 -4.21 3.61
CA GLY A 35 24.43 -4.10 4.71
C GLY A 35 23.02 -4.44 4.26
N TYR A 36 22.01 -3.77 4.83
CA TYR A 36 20.62 -3.95 4.37
C TYR A 36 19.85 -2.63 4.34
N ALA A 37 18.82 -2.61 3.51
CA ALA A 37 17.78 -1.61 3.48
C ALA A 37 16.48 -2.23 3.98
N SER A 38 15.79 -1.56 4.91
CA SER A 38 14.51 -1.97 5.48
C SER A 38 13.46 -0.93 5.14
N PHE A 39 12.45 -1.36 4.39
CA PHE A 39 11.25 -0.60 4.07
C PHE A 39 10.14 -1.07 5.00
N VAL A 40 9.66 -0.19 5.86
CA VAL A 40 8.63 -0.49 6.85
C VAL A 40 7.35 0.24 6.47
N PHE A 41 6.31 -0.53 6.22
CA PHE A 41 4.94 -0.06 5.96
C PHE A 41 4.04 -0.46 7.13
N GLN A 42 2.76 -0.09 7.08
CA GLN A 42 1.82 -0.35 8.17
C GLN A 42 1.61 -1.85 8.44
N GLU A 43 1.51 -2.67 7.40
CA GLU A 43 1.20 -4.10 7.51
C GLU A 43 2.26 -5.01 6.86
N SER A 44 3.36 -4.43 6.38
CA SER A 44 4.42 -5.17 5.71
C SER A 44 5.79 -4.57 5.99
N THR A 45 6.81 -5.42 5.93
CA THR A 45 8.21 -5.02 5.98
C THR A 45 8.96 -5.72 4.86
N ILE A 46 9.75 -4.95 4.11
CA ILE A 46 10.61 -5.47 3.05
C ILE A 46 12.07 -5.21 3.43
N ILE A 47 12.88 -6.26 3.39
CA ILE A 47 14.31 -6.20 3.67
C ILE A 47 15.07 -6.58 2.42
N LEU A 48 16.00 -5.72 2.02
CA LEU A 48 16.92 -5.95 0.92
C LEU A 48 18.34 -6.03 1.47
N VAL A 49 19.04 -7.12 1.18
CA VAL A 49 20.42 -7.31 1.62
C VAL A 49 21.36 -7.01 0.47
N PHE A 50 22.37 -6.19 0.74
CA PHE A 50 23.36 -5.76 -0.22
C PHE A 50 24.76 -6.22 0.17
N GLU A 51 25.50 -6.71 -0.82
CA GLU A 51 26.92 -7.04 -0.69
C GLU A 51 27.71 -6.38 -1.82
N ALA A 52 28.61 -5.46 -1.49
CA ALA A 52 29.41 -4.72 -2.46
C ALA A 52 28.58 -4.14 -3.63
N GLY A 53 27.41 -3.60 -3.32
CA GLY A 53 26.47 -3.00 -4.28
C GLY A 53 25.55 -4.00 -5.00
N LYS A 54 25.76 -5.31 -4.83
CA LYS A 54 24.87 -6.35 -5.38
C LYS A 54 23.71 -6.59 -4.43
N VAL A 55 22.50 -6.76 -4.96
CA VAL A 55 21.36 -7.20 -4.14
C VAL A 55 21.40 -8.72 -4.07
N VAL A 56 21.79 -9.25 -2.91
CA VAL A 56 21.94 -10.70 -2.71
C VAL A 56 20.67 -11.35 -2.17
N SER A 57 19.78 -10.56 -1.59
CA SER A 57 18.54 -11.06 -0.99
C SER A 57 17.46 -9.98 -0.99
N ALA A 58 16.22 -10.42 -1.17
CA ALA A 58 15.02 -9.61 -0.96
C ALA A 58 14.00 -10.48 -0.22
N LEU A 59 13.45 -9.98 0.87
CA LEU A 59 12.40 -10.61 1.65
C LEU A 59 11.27 -9.60 1.86
N HIS A 60 10.05 -9.99 1.54
CA HIS A 60 8.83 -9.33 1.95
C HIS A 60 8.16 -10.18 3.05
N GLU A 61 7.90 -9.57 4.21
CA GLU A 61 7.18 -10.19 5.32
C GLU A 61 5.92 -9.36 5.62
N GLU A 62 4.77 -9.99 5.53
CA GLU A 62 3.47 -9.41 5.91
C GLU A 62 3.16 -9.67 7.39
N ALA A 63 2.27 -8.86 7.97
CA ALA A 63 1.82 -9.01 9.35
C ALA A 63 1.16 -10.38 9.64
N ASN A 64 0.58 -11.02 8.63
CA ASN A 64 0.00 -12.37 8.72
C ASN A 64 1.06 -13.50 8.73
N GLY A 65 2.34 -13.17 8.56
CA GLY A 65 3.44 -14.13 8.51
C GLY A 65 3.75 -14.70 7.12
N ASN A 66 3.03 -14.29 6.08
CA ASN A 66 3.36 -14.63 4.69
C ASN A 66 4.70 -14.02 4.31
N ARG A 67 5.46 -14.78 3.53
CA ARG A 67 6.81 -14.40 3.10
C ARG A 67 6.99 -14.65 1.62
N GLU A 68 7.47 -13.62 0.94
CA GLU A 68 7.87 -13.66 -0.45
C GLU A 68 9.33 -13.26 -0.56
N THR A 69 10.04 -13.76 -1.56
CA THR A 69 11.47 -13.53 -1.72
C THR A 69 11.82 -13.16 -3.15
N GLY A 70 13.00 -12.60 -3.38
CA GLY A 70 13.51 -12.41 -4.74
C GLY A 70 12.65 -11.44 -5.56
N PHE A 71 12.18 -11.89 -6.73
CA PHE A 71 11.41 -11.05 -7.65
C PHE A 71 10.07 -10.61 -7.06
N GLU A 72 9.36 -11.53 -6.41
CA GLU A 72 8.06 -11.29 -5.78
C GLU A 72 8.18 -10.18 -4.73
N ALA A 73 9.20 -10.24 -3.87
CA ALA A 73 9.47 -9.21 -2.88
C ALA A 73 9.79 -7.83 -3.50
N LEU A 74 10.53 -7.80 -4.62
CA LEU A 74 10.86 -6.56 -5.34
C LEU A 74 9.65 -5.95 -6.05
N SER A 75 8.78 -6.81 -6.58
CA SER A 75 7.50 -6.42 -7.17
C SER A 75 6.58 -5.83 -6.11
N ALA A 76 6.40 -6.53 -4.98
CA ALA A 76 5.61 -6.07 -3.84
C ALA A 76 6.12 -4.71 -3.32
N LEU A 77 7.44 -4.56 -3.16
CA LEU A 77 8.04 -3.28 -2.75
C LEU A 77 7.70 -2.13 -3.73
N SER A 78 7.76 -2.39 -5.03
CA SER A 78 7.43 -1.36 -6.04
C SER A 78 5.97 -0.94 -5.94
N HIS A 79 5.05 -1.91 -5.80
CA HIS A 79 3.63 -1.62 -5.60
C HIS A 79 3.37 -0.83 -4.32
N LEU A 80 4.02 -1.21 -3.21
CA LEU A 80 3.85 -0.53 -1.93
C LEU A 80 4.37 0.91 -1.96
N MET A 81 5.55 1.14 -2.54
CA MET A 81 6.12 2.48 -2.67
C MET A 81 5.30 3.41 -3.58
N VAL A 82 4.71 2.88 -4.65
CA VAL A 82 3.89 3.66 -5.59
C VAL A 82 2.47 3.88 -5.05
N GLY A 83 1.87 2.85 -4.44
CA GLY A 83 0.48 2.85 -4.01
C GLY A 83 0.24 3.47 -2.64
N THR A 84 1.25 3.51 -1.76
CA THR A 84 1.11 3.95 -0.37
C THR A 84 1.89 5.24 -0.13
N SER A 85 1.23 6.24 0.44
CA SER A 85 1.90 7.48 0.89
C SER A 85 2.62 7.34 2.24
N GLY A 86 2.35 6.25 2.95
CA GLY A 86 2.96 5.89 4.23
C GLY A 86 4.07 4.85 4.08
N GLY A 87 5.13 5.00 4.88
CA GLY A 87 6.22 4.06 4.97
C GLY A 87 7.57 4.76 5.16
N VAL A 88 8.53 4.05 5.73
CA VAL A 88 9.88 4.58 5.96
C VAL A 88 10.95 3.62 5.45
N LEU A 89 12.00 4.18 4.87
CA LEU A 89 13.23 3.51 4.51
C LEU A 89 14.29 3.77 5.59
N ASN A 90 14.88 2.70 6.09
CA ASN A 90 16.08 2.69 6.91
C ASN A 90 17.19 1.92 6.20
N VAL A 91 18.42 2.41 6.25
CA VAL A 91 19.58 1.81 5.59
C VAL A 91 20.71 1.67 6.60
N TYR A 92 21.17 0.45 6.81
CA TYR A 92 22.11 0.09 7.85
C TYR A 92 23.34 -0.56 7.24
N LYS A 93 24.51 0.06 7.44
CA LYS A 93 25.78 -0.45 6.95
C LYS A 93 26.31 -1.48 7.94
N LEU A 94 26.72 -2.63 7.42
CA LEU A 94 27.21 -3.75 8.21
C LEU A 94 28.56 -4.26 7.69
N SER A 95 29.23 -5.08 8.50
CA SER A 95 30.36 -5.86 8.03
C SER A 95 29.90 -6.96 7.06
N LYS A 96 30.80 -7.39 6.18
CA LYS A 96 30.52 -8.47 5.22
C LYS A 96 29.99 -9.74 5.90
N ASP A 97 30.66 -10.15 6.97
CA ASP A 97 30.31 -11.36 7.71
C ASP A 97 28.91 -11.27 8.33
N LEU A 98 28.52 -10.10 8.84
CA LEU A 98 27.17 -9.90 9.36
C LEU A 98 26.10 -9.83 8.26
N THR A 99 26.39 -9.18 7.14
CA THR A 99 25.51 -9.17 5.96
C THR A 99 25.18 -10.59 5.51
N MET A 100 26.18 -11.48 5.45
CA MET A 100 25.97 -12.89 5.12
C MET A 100 25.05 -13.59 6.14
N CYS A 101 25.23 -13.30 7.42
CA CYS A 101 24.40 -13.87 8.46
C CYS A 101 22.95 -13.38 8.40
N ILE A 102 22.72 -12.12 8.02
CA ILE A 102 21.36 -11.64 7.74
C ILE A 102 20.79 -12.37 6.53
N HIS A 103 21.54 -12.52 5.43
CA HIS A 103 21.07 -13.33 4.30
C HIS A 103 20.66 -14.75 4.75
N ALA A 104 21.47 -15.41 5.59
CA ALA A 104 21.16 -16.72 6.13
C ALA A 104 19.87 -16.74 6.97
N LEU A 105 19.62 -15.69 7.76
CA LEU A 105 18.40 -15.56 8.55
C LEU A 105 17.15 -15.42 7.66
N LEU A 106 17.27 -14.70 6.54
CA LEU A 106 16.14 -14.38 5.66
C LEU A 106 15.86 -15.49 4.64
N GLN A 107 16.88 -16.15 4.12
CA GLN A 107 16.78 -17.10 3.01
C GLN A 107 17.59 -18.38 3.20
N GLY A 108 18.20 -18.59 4.37
CA GLY A 108 18.92 -19.82 4.68
C GLY A 108 18.01 -21.03 4.82
N GLU A 109 18.62 -22.20 4.74
CA GLU A 109 17.96 -23.47 5.00
C GLU A 109 17.58 -23.57 6.48
N ILE A 110 16.31 -23.85 6.75
CA ILE A 110 15.78 -24.00 8.11
C ILE A 110 16.07 -25.42 8.57
N LEU A 111 17.02 -25.58 9.49
CA LEU A 111 17.34 -26.89 10.07
C LEU A 111 16.49 -27.19 11.30
N TYR A 112 16.21 -26.16 12.10
CA TYR A 112 15.31 -26.24 13.24
C TYR A 112 14.40 -25.01 13.25
N LYS A 113 13.11 -25.22 13.55
CA LYS A 113 12.12 -24.15 13.67
C LYS A 113 11.25 -24.37 14.89
N ALA A 114 11.11 -23.33 15.70
CA ALA A 114 10.27 -23.26 16.89
C ALA A 114 10.44 -24.45 17.85
N GLN A 115 11.67 -24.98 17.95
CA GLN A 115 11.95 -26.12 18.82
C GLN A 115 12.04 -25.66 20.27
N GLU A 116 11.33 -26.31 21.17
CA GLU A 116 11.43 -25.99 22.60
C GLU A 116 12.83 -26.31 23.11
N LEU A 117 13.52 -25.29 23.62
CA LEU A 117 14.91 -25.41 24.03
C LEU A 117 15.09 -26.45 25.15
N LYS A 118 14.09 -26.61 26.02
CA LYS A 118 14.08 -27.63 27.09
C LYS A 118 14.14 -29.07 26.60
N LEU A 119 13.74 -29.31 25.34
CA LEU A 119 13.71 -30.64 24.73
C LEU A 119 14.93 -30.91 23.84
N ILE A 120 15.80 -29.90 23.67
CA ILE A 120 16.97 -29.97 22.79
C ILE A 120 18.24 -30.10 23.63
N ASP A 121 19.13 -31.01 23.24
CA ASP A 121 20.51 -30.99 23.70
C ASP A 121 21.27 -29.83 23.06
N ILE A 122 21.19 -28.65 23.69
CA ILE A 122 21.83 -27.44 23.20
C ILE A 122 23.35 -27.59 23.13
N LYS A 123 23.96 -28.37 24.03
CA LYS A 123 25.41 -28.58 24.03
C LYS A 123 25.82 -29.37 22.79
N GLY A 124 25.15 -30.49 22.53
CA GLY A 124 25.37 -31.29 21.33
C GLY A 124 25.10 -30.50 20.04
N LEU A 125 24.08 -29.64 20.04
CA LEU A 125 23.80 -28.76 18.89
C LEU A 125 24.95 -27.78 18.61
N LEU A 126 25.46 -27.11 19.65
CA LEU A 126 26.58 -26.17 19.52
C LEU A 126 27.88 -26.87 19.10
N GLU A 127 28.15 -28.06 19.65
CA GLU A 127 29.28 -28.91 19.24
C GLU A 127 29.15 -29.31 17.76
N ARG A 128 27.95 -29.70 17.31
CA ARG A 128 27.67 -30.03 15.92
C ARG A 128 27.91 -28.85 14.98
N ILE A 129 27.45 -27.65 15.33
CA ILE A 129 27.71 -26.41 14.58
C ILE A 129 29.22 -26.21 14.37
N GLY A 130 30.00 -26.40 15.44
CA GLY A 130 31.46 -26.32 15.38
C GLY A 130 32.09 -27.40 14.51
N SER A 131 31.73 -28.67 14.71
CA SER A 131 32.33 -29.81 14.01
C SER A 131 32.00 -29.86 12.52
N GLU A 132 30.77 -29.51 12.15
CA GLU A 132 30.31 -29.47 10.75
C GLU A 132 30.71 -28.16 10.05
N LYS A 133 31.40 -27.24 10.74
CA LYS A 133 31.79 -25.91 10.23
C LYS A 133 30.61 -25.14 9.66
N MET A 134 29.49 -25.17 10.37
CA MET A 134 28.26 -24.56 9.88
C MET A 134 28.37 -23.04 9.86
N SER A 135 27.81 -22.42 8.82
CA SER A 135 27.63 -20.98 8.72
C SER A 135 26.14 -20.65 8.75
N GLY A 136 25.76 -19.61 9.48
CA GLY A 136 24.35 -19.24 9.61
C GLY A 136 24.04 -18.52 10.91
N CYS A 137 22.85 -18.76 11.46
CA CYS A 137 22.45 -18.16 12.72
C CYS A 137 21.58 -19.08 13.58
N LEU A 138 21.83 -19.05 14.88
CA LEU A 138 21.02 -19.69 15.90
C LEU A 138 20.23 -18.60 16.60
N ARG A 139 18.90 -18.61 16.44
CA ARG A 139 18.01 -17.71 17.17
C ARG A 139 17.50 -18.42 18.41
N VAL A 140 17.54 -17.72 19.54
CA VAL A 140 16.94 -18.14 20.81
C VAL A 140 15.94 -17.08 21.22
N TYR A 141 14.69 -17.47 21.48
CA TYR A 141 13.62 -16.49 21.73
C TYR A 141 12.52 -17.03 22.62
N THR A 142 11.83 -16.10 23.29
CA THR A 142 10.50 -16.28 23.87
C THR A 142 9.51 -15.41 23.08
N ASP A 143 8.27 -15.30 23.55
CA ASP A 143 7.29 -14.39 22.95
C ASP A 143 7.67 -12.90 23.13
N GLU A 144 8.51 -12.58 24.13
CA GLU A 144 8.89 -11.21 24.50
C GLU A 144 10.35 -10.88 24.21
N ARG A 145 11.24 -11.87 24.25
CA ARG A 145 12.69 -11.66 24.17
C ARG A 145 13.31 -12.45 23.02
N SER A 146 14.33 -11.90 22.37
CA SER A 146 15.03 -12.60 21.30
C SER A 146 16.53 -12.29 21.30
N ALA A 147 17.32 -13.33 21.09
CA ALA A 147 18.74 -13.25 20.81
C ALA A 147 19.10 -14.09 19.57
N ILE A 148 20.16 -13.71 18.88
CA ILE A 148 20.67 -14.35 17.68
C ILE A 148 22.18 -14.51 17.85
N ILE A 149 22.67 -15.71 17.60
CA ILE A 149 24.10 -16.02 17.55
C ILE A 149 24.45 -16.25 16.09
N PHE A 150 25.42 -15.49 15.60
CA PHE A 150 25.89 -15.59 14.23
C PHE A 150 27.10 -16.52 14.16
N TYR A 151 27.10 -17.43 13.18
CA TYR A 151 28.18 -18.40 12.99
C TYR A 151 28.77 -18.31 11.59
N LYS A 152 30.09 -18.51 11.52
CA LYS A 152 30.85 -18.68 10.29
C LYS A 152 31.86 -19.79 10.48
N ASP A 153 31.81 -20.78 9.59
CA ASP A 153 32.68 -21.96 9.61
C ASP A 153 32.73 -22.65 11.00
N GLY A 154 31.60 -22.67 11.69
CA GLY A 154 31.43 -23.24 13.03
C GLY A 154 31.85 -22.34 14.20
N ALA A 155 32.45 -21.17 13.93
CA ALA A 155 32.87 -20.21 14.95
C ALA A 155 31.80 -19.11 15.15
N PRO A 156 31.51 -18.69 16.39
CA PRO A 156 30.60 -17.58 16.64
C PRO A 156 31.26 -16.27 16.21
N LEU A 157 30.58 -15.52 15.33
CA LEU A 157 30.94 -14.17 14.92
C LEU A 157 30.50 -13.12 15.94
N GLY A 158 29.39 -13.39 16.65
CA GLY A 158 28.91 -12.57 17.74
C GLY A 158 27.43 -12.77 18.03
N PHE A 159 26.94 -11.99 18.97
CA PHE A 159 25.65 -12.12 19.63
C PHE A 159 24.83 -10.86 19.45
N PHE A 160 23.58 -10.98 19.07
CA PHE A 160 22.67 -9.85 18.90
C PHE A 160 21.39 -10.10 19.68
N HIS A 161 20.81 -9.08 20.31
CA HIS A 161 19.55 -9.24 21.04
C HIS A 161 18.69 -7.97 20.99
N ASP A 162 17.44 -8.10 21.42
CA ASP A 162 16.42 -7.04 21.50
C ASP A 162 16.79 -5.75 22.22
N GLY A 163 17.80 -5.78 23.06
CA GLY A 163 18.32 -4.62 23.77
C GLY A 163 19.57 -4.02 23.14
N SER A 164 20.17 -4.68 22.15
CA SER A 164 21.41 -4.21 21.51
C SER A 164 21.10 -3.52 20.18
N GLN A 165 21.90 -2.50 19.86
CA GLN A 165 21.87 -1.87 18.53
C GLN A 165 22.90 -2.49 17.57
N ASP A 166 23.89 -3.19 18.13
CA ASP A 166 25.02 -3.79 17.42
C ASP A 166 25.28 -5.23 17.90
N ILE A 167 26.21 -5.93 17.23
CA ILE A 167 26.71 -7.22 17.65
C ILE A 167 27.58 -7.06 18.90
N GLU A 168 27.27 -7.85 19.92
CA GLU A 168 28.09 -8.05 21.10
C GLU A 168 29.03 -9.25 20.93
N THR A 169 30.16 -9.22 21.63
CA THR A 169 31.11 -10.34 21.70
C THR A 169 30.81 -11.31 22.84
N SER A 170 29.85 -10.99 23.71
CA SER A 170 29.47 -11.78 24.87
C SER A 170 28.15 -12.51 24.67
N SER A 171 28.07 -13.75 25.16
CA SER A 171 26.87 -14.57 25.12
C SER A 171 25.92 -14.35 26.29
N THR A 172 26.26 -13.48 27.25
CA THR A 172 25.56 -13.35 28.54
C THR A 172 24.04 -13.16 28.38
N GLU A 173 23.58 -12.24 27.53
CA GLU A 173 22.14 -12.03 27.33
C GLU A 173 21.47 -13.18 26.58
N SER A 174 22.16 -13.79 25.61
CA SER A 174 21.66 -14.97 24.91
C SER A 174 21.41 -16.13 25.87
N GLN A 175 22.33 -16.33 26.84
CA GLN A 175 22.18 -17.35 27.88
C GLN A 175 21.04 -17.04 28.85
N LYS A 176 20.83 -15.77 29.20
CA LYS A 176 19.68 -15.38 30.03
C LYS A 176 18.36 -15.68 29.34
N ILE A 177 18.23 -15.33 28.07
CA ILE A 177 17.01 -15.60 27.27
C ILE A 177 16.79 -17.11 27.12
N ALA A 178 17.86 -17.88 26.88
CA ALA A 178 17.82 -19.34 26.86
C ALA A 178 17.30 -19.96 28.18
N GLY A 179 17.55 -19.31 29.31
CA GLY A 179 17.07 -19.76 30.62
C GLY A 179 15.60 -19.47 30.90
N LEU A 180 14.93 -18.66 30.06
CA LEU A 180 13.54 -18.27 30.30
C LEU A 180 12.54 -19.42 30.03
N PRO A 181 11.42 -19.48 30.78
CA PRO A 181 10.35 -20.42 30.48
C PRO A 181 9.81 -20.22 29.06
N GLY A 182 9.59 -21.33 28.34
CA GLY A 182 9.05 -21.28 26.98
C GLY A 182 10.06 -20.86 25.91
N ALA A 183 11.35 -20.75 26.23
CA ALA A 183 12.39 -20.46 25.24
C ALA A 183 12.39 -21.51 24.11
N LYS A 184 12.43 -21.01 22.88
CA LYS A 184 12.50 -21.77 21.64
C LYS A 184 13.76 -21.42 20.87
N ILE A 185 14.12 -22.32 19.95
CA ILE A 185 15.21 -22.08 19.01
C ILE A 185 14.78 -22.26 17.57
N ASP A 186 15.41 -21.44 16.72
CA ASP A 186 15.47 -21.65 15.28
C ASP A 186 16.95 -21.74 14.87
N LEU A 187 17.30 -22.67 13.99
CA LEU A 187 18.64 -22.75 13.40
C LEU A 187 18.50 -22.62 11.89
N PHE A 188 19.18 -21.60 11.35
CA PHE A 188 19.27 -21.33 9.94
C PHE A 188 20.70 -21.58 9.48
N SER A 189 20.85 -22.33 8.39
CA SER A 189 22.13 -22.62 7.75
C SER A 189 22.20 -21.90 6.40
N THR A 190 23.38 -21.45 6.01
CA THR A 190 23.64 -20.90 4.68
C THR A 190 24.84 -21.57 4.04
N GLN A 191 24.84 -21.60 2.71
CA GLN A 191 26.07 -21.84 1.97
C GLN A 191 27.02 -20.65 2.19
N GLY A 192 28.32 -20.94 2.25
CA GLY A 192 29.35 -19.96 2.62
C GLY A 192 29.45 -18.77 1.67
N SER A 193 30.30 -17.80 2.02
CA SER A 193 30.39 -16.46 1.37
C SER A 193 30.60 -16.47 -0.15
N GLU A 194 31.17 -17.55 -0.70
CA GLU A 194 31.43 -17.67 -2.13
C GLU A 194 30.14 -17.82 -2.95
N HIS A 195 29.08 -18.43 -2.38
CA HIS A 195 27.80 -18.57 -3.07
C HIS A 195 27.12 -17.22 -3.28
N LEU A 196 27.18 -16.35 -2.25
CA LEU A 196 26.60 -15.00 -2.31
C LEU A 196 27.27 -14.07 -3.32
N LYS A 197 28.58 -14.24 -3.57
CA LYS A 197 29.30 -13.41 -4.56
C LYS A 197 28.74 -13.54 -5.98
N GLY A 198 28.16 -14.70 -6.30
CA GLY A 198 27.51 -14.98 -7.58
C GLY A 198 26.05 -14.55 -7.64
N LEU A 199 25.44 -14.19 -6.51
CA LEU A 199 24.04 -13.76 -6.47
C LEU A 199 23.94 -12.26 -6.65
N ASN A 200 23.20 -11.84 -7.67
CA ASN A 200 22.80 -10.46 -7.84
C ASN A 200 21.41 -10.43 -8.46
N LEU A 201 20.40 -10.15 -7.66
CA LEU A 201 19.02 -10.06 -8.14
C LEU A 201 18.87 -9.00 -9.24
N LEU A 202 19.70 -7.95 -9.23
CA LEU A 202 19.68 -6.90 -10.25
C LEU A 202 20.21 -7.35 -11.62
N GLU A 203 20.92 -8.48 -11.70
CA GLU A 203 21.35 -9.05 -13.00
C GLU A 203 20.23 -9.84 -13.68
N VAL A 204 19.28 -10.36 -12.91
CA VAL A 204 18.15 -11.16 -13.43
C VAL A 204 16.83 -10.39 -13.45
N VAL A 205 16.74 -9.30 -12.68
CA VAL A 205 15.54 -8.46 -12.56
C VAL A 205 15.78 -7.07 -13.12
N ASN A 206 14.89 -6.62 -14.01
CA ASN A 206 14.86 -5.23 -14.46
C ASN A 206 13.98 -4.39 -13.52
N ILE A 207 14.60 -3.77 -12.52
CA ILE A 207 13.91 -2.90 -11.54
C ILE A 207 13.16 -1.74 -12.21
N GLN A 208 13.70 -1.19 -13.31
CA GLN A 208 13.04 -0.10 -14.04
C GLN A 208 11.68 -0.57 -14.59
N ASN A 209 11.64 -1.76 -15.21
CA ASN A 209 10.40 -2.32 -15.74
C ASN A 209 9.39 -2.65 -14.63
N ILE A 210 9.84 -3.21 -13.49
CA ILE A 210 8.96 -3.47 -12.34
C ILE A 210 8.33 -2.16 -11.86
N TRP A 211 9.14 -1.12 -11.69
CA TRP A 211 8.69 0.18 -11.23
C TRP A 211 7.67 0.81 -12.19
N GLU A 212 7.98 0.84 -13.48
CA GLU A 212 7.08 1.39 -14.51
C GLU A 212 5.75 0.63 -14.56
N THR A 213 5.79 -0.71 -14.41
CA THR A 213 4.58 -1.54 -14.33
C THR A 213 3.74 -1.17 -13.12
N ALA A 214 4.36 -0.99 -11.94
CA ALA A 214 3.65 -0.59 -10.74
C ALA A 214 3.02 0.81 -10.87
N VAL A 215 3.74 1.78 -11.45
CA VAL A 215 3.23 3.13 -11.73
C VAL A 215 2.05 3.09 -12.70
N ALA A 216 2.14 2.33 -13.80
CA ALA A 216 1.08 2.22 -14.78
C ALA A 216 -0.19 1.59 -14.18
N GLN A 217 -0.05 0.55 -13.36
CA GLN A 217 -1.18 -0.08 -12.68
C GLN A 217 -1.84 0.87 -11.68
N GLN A 218 -1.07 1.61 -10.88
CA GLN A 218 -1.60 2.58 -9.95
C GLN A 218 -2.34 3.72 -10.66
N GLN A 219 -1.79 4.23 -11.76
CA GLN A 219 -2.44 5.27 -12.55
C GLN A 219 -3.77 4.76 -13.14
N SER A 220 -3.79 3.54 -13.68
CA SER A 220 -5.01 2.94 -14.20
C SER A 220 -6.08 2.75 -13.11
N GLU A 221 -5.68 2.43 -11.88
CA GLU A 221 -6.62 2.30 -10.76
C GLU A 221 -7.22 3.66 -10.37
N ILE A 222 -6.38 4.71 -10.31
CA ILE A 222 -6.82 6.08 -10.06
C ILE A 222 -7.81 6.54 -11.14
N ASP A 223 -7.48 6.30 -12.41
CA ASP A 223 -8.34 6.67 -13.53
C ASP A 223 -9.68 5.92 -13.48
N ARG A 224 -9.66 4.64 -13.09
CA ARG A 224 -10.88 3.83 -12.89
C ARG A 224 -11.76 4.39 -11.77
N ILE A 225 -11.16 4.76 -10.64
CA ILE A 225 -11.87 5.34 -9.49
C ILE A 225 -12.49 6.69 -9.89
N ASN A 226 -11.74 7.53 -10.59
CA ASN A 226 -12.21 8.83 -11.07
C ASN A 226 -13.36 8.67 -12.07
N ALA A 227 -13.22 7.80 -13.06
CA ALA A 227 -14.28 7.51 -14.03
C ALA A 227 -15.56 6.97 -13.35
N ALA A 228 -15.42 6.07 -12.36
CA ALA A 228 -16.54 5.55 -11.60
C ALA A 228 -17.23 6.65 -10.76
N ARG A 229 -16.45 7.57 -10.20
CA ARG A 229 -16.97 8.74 -9.48
C ARG A 229 -17.73 9.67 -10.40
N GLU A 230 -17.15 10.05 -11.54
CA GLU A 230 -17.80 10.90 -12.55
C GLU A 230 -19.11 10.28 -13.03
N GLU A 231 -19.12 8.97 -13.28
CA GLU A 231 -20.33 8.27 -13.70
C GLU A 231 -21.42 8.29 -12.62
N ARG A 232 -21.03 8.15 -11.35
CA ARG A 232 -21.96 8.27 -10.22
C ARG A 232 -22.51 9.69 -10.10
N GLU A 233 -21.67 10.71 -10.26
CA GLU A 233 -22.08 12.11 -10.25
C GLU A 233 -23.02 12.42 -11.42
N ARG A 234 -22.71 11.95 -12.63
CA ARG A 234 -23.60 12.06 -13.80
C ARG A 234 -24.96 11.42 -13.56
N LYS A 235 -25.00 10.20 -13.03
CA LYS A 235 -26.26 9.51 -12.70
C LYS A 235 -27.06 10.23 -11.62
N ASN A 236 -26.39 10.80 -10.62
CA ASN A 236 -27.03 11.58 -9.57
C ASN A 236 -27.67 12.86 -10.14
N ILE A 237 -26.93 13.60 -10.97
CA ILE A 237 -27.46 14.80 -11.65
C ILE A 237 -28.64 14.42 -12.55
N ALA A 238 -28.53 13.37 -13.35
CA ALA A 238 -29.62 12.90 -14.21
C ALA A 238 -30.86 12.49 -13.40
N GLY A 239 -30.68 11.83 -12.25
CA GLY A 239 -31.77 11.47 -11.34
C GLY A 239 -32.48 12.70 -10.76
N LYS A 240 -31.72 13.67 -10.24
CA LYS A 240 -32.26 14.93 -9.71
C LYS A 240 -33.00 15.73 -10.79
N LEU A 241 -32.47 15.78 -12.01
CA LEU A 241 -33.13 16.42 -13.15
C LEU A 241 -34.46 15.77 -13.51
N ALA A 242 -34.52 14.44 -13.53
CA ALA A 242 -35.75 13.70 -13.80
C ALA A 242 -36.80 13.91 -12.70
N GLU A 243 -36.38 14.00 -11.44
CA GLU A 243 -37.27 14.32 -10.32
C GLU A 243 -37.81 15.75 -10.43
N LEU A 244 -36.95 16.73 -10.71
CA LEU A 244 -37.37 18.12 -10.93
C LEU A 244 -38.34 18.25 -12.11
N GLU A 245 -38.07 17.53 -13.21
CA GLU A 245 -38.97 17.46 -14.35
C GLU A 245 -40.36 16.94 -13.96
N GLU A 246 -40.45 15.87 -13.17
CA GLU A 246 -41.74 15.33 -12.73
C GLU A 246 -42.46 16.26 -11.74
N GLN A 247 -41.73 16.96 -10.87
CA GLN A 247 -42.30 18.00 -10.00
C GLN A 247 -42.89 19.16 -10.80
N VAL A 248 -42.17 19.64 -11.82
CA VAL A 248 -42.63 20.68 -12.75
C VAL A 248 -43.88 20.21 -13.49
N LYS A 249 -43.89 18.96 -14.00
CA LYS A 249 -45.06 18.35 -14.63
C LYS A 249 -46.26 18.29 -13.69
N ALA A 250 -46.06 17.90 -12.44
CA ALA A 250 -47.12 17.81 -11.44
C ALA A 250 -47.78 19.17 -11.18
N ILE A 251 -46.99 20.23 -10.99
CA ILE A 251 -47.48 21.60 -10.76
C ILE A 251 -48.35 22.08 -11.93
N VAL A 252 -47.88 21.85 -13.17
CA VAL A 252 -48.63 22.26 -14.37
C VAL A 252 -49.91 21.42 -14.53
N VAL A 253 -49.85 20.11 -14.32
CA VAL A 253 -51.04 19.24 -14.39
C VAL A 253 -52.10 19.58 -13.36
N GLU A 254 -51.70 19.93 -12.13
CA GLU A 254 -52.63 20.37 -11.08
C GLU A 254 -53.41 21.62 -11.51
N SER A 255 -52.77 22.51 -12.28
CA SER A 255 -53.35 23.78 -12.71
C SER A 255 -54.16 23.69 -14.01
N VAL A 256 -53.64 23.05 -15.05
CA VAL A 256 -54.27 23.00 -16.41
C VAL A 256 -54.79 21.60 -16.79
N GLY A 257 -54.77 20.63 -15.88
CA GLY A 257 -55.25 19.27 -16.12
C GLY A 257 -54.30 18.41 -16.96
N ARG A 258 -54.81 17.30 -17.53
CA ARG A 258 -53.98 16.28 -18.24
C ARG A 258 -53.19 16.83 -19.43
N VAL A 259 -53.63 17.95 -20.02
CA VAL A 259 -52.94 18.63 -21.13
C VAL A 259 -51.60 19.25 -20.67
N GLY A 260 -51.45 19.53 -19.37
CA GLY A 260 -50.27 20.14 -18.76
C GLY A 260 -48.96 19.37 -18.98
N ARG A 261 -49.00 18.03 -18.94
CA ARG A 261 -47.82 17.20 -19.25
C ARG A 261 -47.28 17.48 -20.64
N GLY A 262 -48.16 17.51 -21.65
CA GLY A 262 -47.77 17.77 -23.03
C GLY A 262 -47.23 19.18 -23.27
N ILE A 263 -47.68 20.17 -22.48
CA ILE A 263 -47.11 21.53 -22.51
C ILE A 263 -45.68 21.49 -21.98
N VAL A 264 -45.44 20.86 -20.83
CA VAL A 264 -44.10 20.76 -20.24
C VAL A 264 -43.16 19.95 -21.13
N ASP A 265 -43.58 18.80 -21.64
CA ASP A 265 -42.76 17.94 -22.53
C ASP A 265 -42.33 18.69 -23.79
N LYS A 266 -43.25 19.46 -24.39
CA LYS A 266 -42.97 20.26 -25.58
C LYS A 266 -41.96 21.37 -25.27
N GLU A 267 -42.22 22.17 -24.25
CA GLU A 267 -41.36 23.32 -23.92
C GLU A 267 -39.98 22.85 -23.42
N LEU A 268 -39.88 21.72 -22.73
CA LEU A 268 -38.58 21.11 -22.38
C LEU A 268 -37.83 20.65 -23.63
N ASN A 269 -38.49 19.95 -24.56
CA ASN A 269 -37.86 19.51 -25.81
C ASN A 269 -37.39 20.69 -26.67
N ASP A 270 -38.18 21.76 -26.75
CA ASP A 270 -37.83 22.98 -27.50
C ASP A 270 -36.59 23.70 -26.91
N GLN A 271 -36.26 23.44 -25.63
CA GLN A 271 -35.07 23.99 -24.95
C GLN A 271 -33.94 22.97 -24.74
N GLY A 272 -33.98 21.79 -25.37
CA GLY A 272 -32.90 20.79 -25.32
C GLY A 272 -33.02 19.74 -24.21
N GLY A 273 -34.22 19.57 -23.63
CA GLY A 273 -34.53 18.59 -22.59
C GLY A 273 -34.50 19.17 -21.19
N ASN A 274 -34.57 18.30 -20.17
CA ASN A 274 -34.64 18.71 -18.76
C ASN A 274 -33.38 19.39 -18.21
N SER A 275 -32.24 19.24 -18.89
CA SER A 275 -31.01 20.00 -18.60
C SER A 275 -31.22 21.52 -18.71
N CYS A 276 -32.23 21.96 -19.48
CA CYS A 276 -32.62 23.37 -19.60
C CYS A 276 -33.05 23.98 -18.26
N LEU A 277 -33.48 23.16 -17.30
CA LEU A 277 -33.93 23.59 -15.97
C LEU A 277 -32.77 24.04 -15.07
N LEU A 278 -31.51 23.76 -15.43
CA LEU A 278 -30.32 24.22 -14.72
C LEU A 278 -29.78 25.54 -15.27
N ASP A 279 -29.94 25.80 -16.56
CA ASP A 279 -29.48 27.02 -17.22
C ASP A 279 -30.44 28.20 -16.97
N GLU A 280 -29.94 29.37 -16.56
CA GLU A 280 -30.78 30.53 -16.27
C GLU A 280 -31.49 31.09 -17.52
N THR A 281 -30.80 31.09 -18.66
CA THR A 281 -31.34 31.64 -19.91
C THR A 281 -32.44 30.73 -20.46
N ASN A 282 -32.24 29.42 -20.40
CA ASN A 282 -33.21 28.45 -20.90
C ASN A 282 -34.40 28.27 -19.96
N VAL A 283 -34.22 28.39 -18.64
CA VAL A 283 -35.34 28.43 -17.68
C VAL A 283 -36.28 29.60 -17.98
N VAL A 284 -35.76 30.79 -18.28
CA VAL A 284 -36.60 31.96 -18.61
C VAL A 284 -37.43 31.70 -19.86
N LYS A 285 -36.83 31.09 -20.90
CA LYS A 285 -37.54 30.72 -22.13
C LYS A 285 -38.60 29.65 -21.88
N PHE A 286 -38.26 28.62 -21.10
CA PHE A 286 -39.17 27.55 -20.71
C PHE A 286 -40.39 28.12 -19.97
N LEU A 287 -40.18 28.95 -18.94
CA LEU A 287 -41.27 29.57 -18.17
C LEU A 287 -42.17 30.45 -19.06
N ALA A 288 -41.58 31.23 -19.97
CA ALA A 288 -42.36 32.06 -20.91
C ALA A 288 -43.19 31.22 -21.89
N GLY A 289 -42.68 30.06 -22.32
CA GLY A 289 -43.40 29.10 -23.17
C GLY A 289 -44.57 28.44 -22.45
N VAL A 290 -44.35 27.99 -21.22
CA VAL A 290 -45.39 27.41 -20.36
C VAL A 290 -46.48 28.44 -20.05
N GLU A 291 -46.12 29.68 -19.71
CA GLU A 291 -47.07 30.76 -19.44
C GLU A 291 -47.96 31.03 -20.67
N ARG A 292 -47.36 31.14 -21.86
CA ARG A 292 -48.09 31.40 -23.11
C ARG A 292 -49.11 30.30 -23.41
N SER A 293 -48.72 29.04 -23.22
CA SER A 293 -49.57 27.88 -23.47
C SER A 293 -50.69 27.74 -22.43
N ALA A 294 -50.38 27.99 -21.15
CA ALA A 294 -51.34 27.89 -20.06
C ALA A 294 -52.36 29.05 -20.03
N LYS A 295 -51.98 30.25 -20.47
CA LYS A 295 -52.85 31.44 -20.51
C LYS A 295 -54.12 31.24 -21.35
N LEU A 296 -54.12 30.30 -22.29
CA LEU A 296 -55.28 29.94 -23.11
C LEU A 296 -56.23 28.94 -22.42
N LEU A 297 -55.83 28.36 -21.30
CA LEU A 297 -56.52 27.23 -20.66
C LEU A 297 -57.06 27.53 -19.26
N ILE A 298 -56.48 28.51 -18.54
CA ILE A 298 -56.83 28.82 -17.14
C ILE A 298 -57.02 30.32 -16.89
N SER A 299 -57.64 30.66 -15.75
CA SER A 299 -57.85 32.04 -15.31
C SER A 299 -56.52 32.76 -15.00
N ALA A 300 -56.51 34.09 -15.11
CA ALA A 300 -55.33 34.90 -14.81
C ALA A 300 -54.83 34.72 -13.36
N THR A 301 -55.73 34.53 -12.40
CA THR A 301 -55.39 34.29 -10.99
C THR A 301 -54.72 32.92 -10.80
N SER A 302 -55.27 31.86 -11.41
CA SER A 302 -54.68 30.52 -11.38
C SER A 302 -53.34 30.45 -12.09
N LEU A 303 -53.19 31.18 -13.20
CA LEU A 303 -51.93 31.28 -13.96
C LEU A 303 -50.81 31.88 -13.10
N LYS A 304 -51.10 32.96 -12.36
CA LYS A 304 -50.11 33.61 -11.50
C LYS A 304 -49.60 32.67 -10.40
N VAL A 305 -50.51 31.96 -9.73
CA VAL A 305 -50.17 31.00 -8.66
C VAL A 305 -49.30 29.86 -9.20
N MET A 306 -49.66 29.30 -10.36
CA MET A 306 -48.89 28.23 -11.01
C MET A 306 -47.46 28.70 -11.35
N MET A 307 -47.31 29.89 -11.95
CA MET A 307 -46.00 30.42 -12.34
C MET A 307 -45.10 30.74 -11.14
N GLU A 308 -45.67 31.23 -10.03
CA GLU A 308 -44.94 31.44 -8.77
C GLU A 308 -44.45 30.10 -8.18
N GLN A 309 -45.30 29.07 -8.17
CA GLN A 309 -44.92 27.73 -7.68
C GLN A 309 -43.84 27.08 -8.55
N LEU A 310 -43.95 27.20 -9.88
CA LEU A 310 -42.94 26.71 -10.82
C LEU A 310 -41.58 27.40 -10.61
N SER A 311 -41.57 28.72 -10.58
CA SER A 311 -40.34 29.50 -10.40
C SER A 311 -39.68 29.20 -9.04
N ARG A 312 -40.48 29.02 -7.98
CA ARG A 312 -39.97 28.65 -6.65
C ARG A 312 -39.33 27.26 -6.66
N THR A 313 -39.98 26.27 -7.28
CA THR A 313 -39.50 24.88 -7.32
C THR A 313 -38.20 24.77 -8.11
N ILE A 314 -38.11 25.42 -9.27
CA ILE A 314 -36.89 25.44 -10.08
C ILE A 314 -35.76 26.18 -9.37
N THR A 315 -36.05 27.32 -8.74
CA THR A 315 -35.05 28.09 -7.97
C THR A 315 -34.53 27.30 -6.77
N ALA A 316 -35.43 26.61 -6.05
CA ALA A 316 -35.05 25.78 -4.91
C ALA A 316 -34.12 24.62 -5.31
N ALA A 317 -34.45 23.93 -6.40
CA ALA A 317 -33.61 22.86 -6.93
C ALA A 317 -32.23 23.38 -7.40
N LYS A 318 -32.16 24.60 -7.94
CA LYS A 318 -30.88 25.24 -8.30
C LYS A 318 -30.02 25.60 -7.08
N SER A 319 -30.63 25.96 -5.95
CA SER A 319 -29.88 26.28 -4.72
C SER A 319 -29.31 25.07 -3.98
N GLU A 320 -29.72 23.85 -4.36
CA GLU A 320 -29.21 22.57 -3.82
C GLU A 320 -28.12 21.91 -4.70
N HIS A 321 -27.70 22.61 -5.76
CA HIS A 321 -26.67 22.20 -6.72
C HIS A 321 -25.47 23.15 -6.67
#